data_AF-A0A5M9GJW5-F1
#
_entry.id   AF-A0A5M9GJW5-F1
#
_cell.length_a   1.000
_cell.length_b   1.000
_cell.length_c   1.000
_cell.angle_alpha   90.00
_cell.angle_beta   90.00
_cell.angle_gamma   90.00
#
_symmetry.space_group_name_H-M   'P 1'
#
loop_
_entity.id
_entity.type
_entity.pdbx_description
1 polymer ?
#
loop_
_entity_poly.entity_id
_entity_poly.type
_entity_poly.pdbx_seq_one_letter_code
_entity_poly.pdbx_strand_id
1 'polypeptide(L)'
;MKKILLVLGILTTLIVLIMIYINENITSPKSRLKQQFNLELKDGQFSIANEREQWSPNGDGFYYVEINLINDFSIIKEIQSKFKSLPVKEDFPGNSVIGNVNNFQDGYYSIGTIESDPTTFKIALYDSKKKKIILYYEIL
;
A
#
# COMPACT_ATOMS: atom_id res chain seq x y z
N MET A 1 7.27 45.32 -13.38
CA MET A 1 6.89 44.10 -14.14
C MET A 1 7.93 42.98 -14.05
N LYS A 2 9.19 43.16 -14.51
CA LYS A 2 10.22 42.09 -14.47
C LYS A 2 10.44 41.45 -13.08
N LYS A 3 10.50 42.26 -12.01
CA LYS A 3 10.64 41.77 -10.62
C LYS A 3 9.41 40.98 -10.13
N ILE A 4 8.21 41.39 -10.55
CA ILE A 4 6.95 40.72 -10.17
C ILE A 4 6.86 39.36 -10.87
N LEU A 5 7.18 39.30 -12.16
CA LEU A 5 7.26 38.04 -12.91
C LEU A 5 8.29 37.06 -12.31
N LEU A 6 9.43 37.57 -11.84
CA LEU A 6 10.46 36.75 -11.20
C LEU A 6 9.98 36.18 -9.85
N VAL A 7 9.32 36.99 -9.02
CA VAL A 7 8.72 36.53 -7.75
C VAL A 7 7.62 35.49 -8.00
N LEU A 8 6.74 35.71 -8.98
CA LEU A 8 5.72 34.73 -9.39
C LEU A 8 6.34 33.41 -9.88
N GLY A 9 7.43 33.47 -10.64
CA GLY A 9 8.17 32.29 -11.10
C GLY A 9 8.76 31.47 -9.95
N ILE A 10 9.35 32.14 -8.95
CA ILE A 10 9.88 31.47 -7.75
C ILE A 10 8.74 30.83 -6.95
N LEU A 11 7.64 31.56 -6.74
CA LEU A 11 6.51 31.07 -5.96
C LEU A 11 5.85 29.84 -6.60
N THR A 12 5.64 29.88 -7.91
CA THR A 12 5.09 28.73 -8.65
C THR A 12 6.01 27.52 -8.60
N THR A 13 7.33 27.72 -8.76
CA THR A 13 8.31 26.64 -8.64
C THR A 13 8.29 26.02 -7.24
N LEU A 14 8.20 26.84 -6.19
CA LEU A 14 8.12 26.38 -4.80
C LEU A 14 6.86 25.55 -4.56
N ILE A 15 5.71 25.98 -5.09
CA ILE A 15 4.44 25.24 -4.98
C ILE A 15 4.56 23.87 -5.65
N VAL A 16 5.16 23.79 -6.85
CA VAL A 16 5.36 22.53 -7.56
C VAL A 16 6.27 21.59 -6.76
N LEU A 17 7.37 22.09 -6.19
CA LEU A 17 8.25 21.29 -5.34
C LEU A 17 7.55 20.76 -4.09
N ILE A 18 6.70 21.57 -3.46
CA ILE A 18 5.88 21.15 -2.32
C ILE A 18 4.90 20.05 -2.75
N MET A 19 4.24 20.20 -3.90
CA MET A 19 3.32 19.16 -4.41
C MET A 19 4.03 17.83 -4.66
N ILE A 20 5.23 17.87 -5.27
CA ILE A 20 6.04 16.67 -5.51
C ILE A 20 6.41 16.01 -4.18
N TYR A 21 6.91 16.79 -3.22
CA TYR A 21 7.29 16.29 -1.90
C TYR A 21 6.12 15.66 -1.15
N ILE A 22 4.95 16.31 -1.17
CA ILE A 22 3.73 15.78 -0.55
C ILE A 22 3.31 14.49 -1.24
N ASN A 23 3.31 14.46 -2.58
CA ASN A 23 2.90 13.30 -3.34
C ASN A 23 3.77 12.08 -2.99
N GLU A 24 5.09 12.21 -3.03
CA GLU A 24 6.02 11.11 -2.68
C GLU A 24 5.80 10.58 -1.25
N ASN A 25 5.51 11.46 -0.29
CA ASN A 25 5.31 11.06 1.10
C ASN A 25 3.91 10.48 1.37
N ILE A 26 2.88 10.92 0.64
CA ILE A 26 1.50 10.44 0.83
C ILE A 26 1.25 9.15 0.05
N THR A 27 1.76 9.03 -1.17
CA THR A 27 1.42 7.92 -2.07
C THR A 27 2.38 6.75 -2.02
N SER A 28 3.53 6.89 -1.32
CA SER A 28 4.49 5.79 -1.19
C SER A 28 3.87 4.52 -0.56
N PRO A 29 4.36 3.33 -0.93
CA PRO A 29 3.92 2.07 -0.32
C PRO A 29 4.02 2.05 1.21
N LYS A 30 5.07 2.67 1.77
CA LYS A 30 5.26 2.86 3.22
C LYS A 30 4.12 3.66 3.84
N SER A 31 3.74 4.76 3.20
CA SER A 31 2.64 5.61 3.67
C SER A 31 1.30 4.88 3.60
N ARG A 32 1.05 4.14 2.51
CA ARG A 32 -0.17 3.34 2.36
C ARG A 32 -0.26 2.21 3.41
N LEU A 33 0.83 1.52 3.73
CA LEU A 33 0.88 0.54 4.83
C LEU A 33 0.50 1.16 6.18
N LYS A 34 1.04 2.34 6.47
CA LYS A 34 0.75 3.06 7.71
C LYS A 34 -0.70 3.53 7.76
N GLN A 35 -1.19 4.17 6.69
CA GLN A 35 -2.55 4.71 6.64
C GLN A 35 -3.63 3.61 6.62
N GLN A 36 -3.42 2.55 5.84
CA GLN A 36 -4.44 1.54 5.59
C GLN A 36 -4.41 0.37 6.58
N PHE A 37 -3.24 0.01 7.07
CA PHE A 37 -3.03 -1.17 7.94
C PHE A 37 -2.36 -0.83 9.27
N ASN A 38 -2.07 0.45 9.53
CA ASN A 38 -1.36 0.90 10.73
C ASN A 38 -0.03 0.14 10.92
N LEU A 39 0.71 -0.11 9.84
CA LEU A 39 2.02 -0.76 9.86
C LEU A 39 3.12 0.22 9.46
N GLU A 40 4.17 0.30 10.28
CA GLU A 40 5.31 1.18 9.99
C GLU A 40 6.51 0.39 9.45
N LEU A 41 6.88 0.68 8.20
CA LEU A 41 8.15 0.24 7.62
C LEU A 41 9.23 1.27 7.89
N LYS A 42 10.41 0.85 8.37
CA LYS A 42 11.56 1.75 8.50
C LYS A 42 12.37 1.76 7.20
N ASP A 43 13.04 2.88 6.97
CA ASP A 43 13.86 3.05 5.78
C ASP A 43 15.05 2.07 5.79
N GLY A 44 15.41 1.57 4.61
CA GLY A 44 16.48 0.58 4.45
C GLY A 44 16.11 -0.84 4.90
N GLN A 45 14.88 -1.09 5.35
CA GLN A 45 14.42 -2.43 5.76
C GLN A 45 13.67 -3.17 4.65
N PHE A 46 13.39 -2.52 3.53
CA PHE A 46 12.57 -3.10 2.47
C PHE A 46 12.99 -2.61 1.08
N SER A 47 12.55 -3.35 0.07
CA SER A 47 12.58 -2.92 -1.33
C SER A 47 11.25 -3.24 -2.01
N ILE A 48 10.88 -2.42 -2.99
CA ILE A 48 9.69 -2.64 -3.81
C ILE A 48 10.07 -3.61 -4.93
N ALA A 49 9.39 -4.76 -4.99
CA ALA A 49 9.62 -5.77 -6.01
C ALA A 49 8.75 -5.54 -7.25
N ASN A 50 7.50 -5.15 -7.02
CA ASN A 50 6.50 -4.96 -8.06
C ASN A 50 5.46 -3.96 -7.55
N GLU A 51 5.02 -3.04 -8.40
CA GLU A 51 3.99 -2.06 -8.10
C GLU A 51 3.11 -1.90 -9.33
N ARG A 52 1.80 -1.98 -9.14
CA ARG A 52 0.80 -1.83 -10.20
C ARG A 52 -0.37 -1.04 -9.64
N GLU A 53 -0.80 -0.04 -10.39
CA GLU A 53 -1.90 0.81 -10.01
C GLU A 53 -2.69 1.13 -11.28
N GLN A 54 -4.02 1.05 -11.19
CA GLN A 54 -4.92 1.41 -12.27
C GLN A 54 -6.15 2.07 -11.67
N TRP A 55 -6.47 3.27 -12.15
CA TRP A 55 -7.65 4.02 -11.75
C TRP A 55 -8.44 4.44 -12.98
N SER A 56 -9.74 4.22 -12.94
CA SER A 56 -10.70 4.69 -13.93
C SER A 56 -11.22 6.09 -13.53
N PRO A 57 -11.69 6.91 -14.49
CA PRO A 57 -12.18 8.26 -14.19
C PRO A 57 -13.36 8.33 -13.21
N ASN A 58 -14.10 7.23 -13.04
CA ASN A 58 -15.20 7.11 -12.09
C ASN A 58 -14.75 6.79 -10.66
N GLY A 59 -13.45 6.57 -10.41
CA GLY A 59 -12.91 6.28 -9.08
C GLY A 59 -12.61 4.80 -8.86
N ASP A 60 -13.16 3.92 -9.69
CA ASP A 60 -12.90 2.49 -9.62
C ASP A 60 -11.44 2.19 -9.98
N GLY A 61 -10.87 1.18 -9.35
CA GLY A 61 -9.52 0.78 -9.63
C GLY A 61 -8.90 -0.04 -8.54
N PHE A 62 -7.61 -0.29 -8.68
CA PHE A 62 -6.86 -1.04 -7.71
C PHE A 62 -5.45 -0.50 -7.55
N TYR A 63 -4.89 -0.83 -6.40
CA TYR A 63 -3.47 -0.69 -6.13
C TYR A 63 -2.93 -2.01 -5.61
N TYR A 64 -1.76 -2.38 -6.13
CA TYR A 64 -1.05 -3.61 -5.80
C TYR A 64 0.43 -3.31 -5.62
N VAL A 65 1.01 -3.76 -4.52
CA VAL A 65 2.47 -3.69 -4.33
C VAL A 65 3.00 -4.93 -3.63
N GLU A 66 4.13 -5.42 -4.12
CA GLU A 66 4.95 -6.45 -3.51
C GLU A 66 6.19 -5.82 -2.90
N ILE A 67 6.40 -6.05 -1.61
CA ILE A 67 7.48 -5.48 -0.82
C ILE A 67 8.32 -6.63 -0.27
N ASN A 68 9.60 -6.67 -0.64
CA ASN A 68 10.55 -7.60 -0.04
C ASN A 68 11.09 -7.00 1.26
N LEU A 69 11.10 -7.79 2.33
CA LEU A 69 11.74 -7.40 3.59
C LEU A 69 13.21 -7.81 3.56
N ILE A 70 14.09 -6.83 3.78
CA ILE A 70 15.54 -7.02 3.90
C ILE A 70 15.88 -7.34 5.36
N ASN A 71 15.30 -6.59 6.30
CA ASN A 71 15.44 -6.78 7.75
C ASN A 71 14.04 -6.79 8.38
N ASP A 72 13.70 -7.84 9.13
CA ASP A 72 12.30 -8.24 9.36
C ASP A 72 11.85 -8.21 10.83
N PHE A 73 12.78 -8.20 11.79
CA PHE A 73 12.46 -8.45 13.21
C PHE A 73 11.42 -7.52 13.85
N SER A 74 11.41 -6.21 13.54
CA SER A 74 10.48 -5.28 14.18
C SER A 74 9.07 -5.36 13.59
N ILE A 75 8.95 -5.42 12.26
CA ILE A 75 7.64 -5.42 11.62
C ILE A 75 6.92 -6.78 11.75
N ILE A 76 7.67 -7.89 11.86
CA ILE A 76 7.07 -9.21 12.10
C ILE A 76 6.24 -9.21 13.38
N LYS A 77 6.74 -8.64 14.48
CA LYS A 77 6.00 -8.61 15.75
C LYS A 77 4.70 -7.82 15.64
N GLU A 78 4.75 -6.69 14.94
CA GLU A 78 3.54 -5.89 14.69
C GLU A 78 2.52 -6.66 13.86
N ILE A 79 2.96 -7.28 12.77
CA ILE A 79 2.12 -8.13 11.92
C ILE A 79 1.49 -9.23 12.78
N GLN A 80 2.27 -9.97 13.55
CA GLN A 80 1.78 -11.05 14.44
C GLN A 80 0.71 -10.59 15.43
N SER A 81 0.76 -9.34 15.89
CA SER A 81 -0.21 -8.79 16.85
C SER A 81 -1.51 -8.27 16.20
N LYS A 82 -1.44 -7.86 14.93
CA LYS A 82 -2.56 -7.19 14.23
C LYS A 82 -3.23 -8.08 13.19
N PHE A 83 -2.54 -9.11 12.69
CA PHE A 83 -2.95 -9.92 11.53
C PHE A 83 -3.33 -11.33 11.97
N LYS A 84 -4.19 -11.97 11.18
CA LYS A 84 -4.59 -13.37 11.33
C LYS A 84 -3.56 -14.29 10.67
N SER A 85 -3.40 -15.52 11.17
CA SER A 85 -2.50 -16.50 10.56
C SER A 85 -3.08 -17.06 9.26
N LEU A 86 -2.25 -17.21 8.24
CA LEU A 86 -2.57 -17.99 7.03
C LEU A 86 -2.81 -19.49 7.36
N PRO A 87 -3.50 -20.26 6.49
CA PRO A 87 -4.16 -19.83 5.25
C PRO A 87 -5.38 -18.94 5.51
N VAL A 88 -5.79 -18.17 4.50
CA VAL A 88 -6.99 -17.34 4.61
C VAL A 88 -8.23 -18.23 4.74
N LYS A 89 -9.15 -17.84 5.63
CA LYS A 89 -10.37 -18.58 5.92
C LYS A 89 -11.64 -17.79 5.63
N GLU A 90 -11.54 -16.49 5.33
CA GLU A 90 -12.68 -15.70 4.89
C GLU A 90 -12.93 -15.87 3.39
N ASP A 91 -14.20 -15.77 3.00
CA ASP A 91 -14.59 -15.65 1.61
C ASP A 91 -14.27 -14.24 1.11
N PHE A 92 -13.57 -14.15 -0.03
CA PHE A 92 -13.23 -12.87 -0.64
C PHE A 92 -14.38 -12.33 -1.48
N PRO A 93 -14.72 -11.05 -1.32
CA PRO A 93 -15.61 -10.39 -2.26
C PRO A 93 -14.87 -10.16 -3.58
N GLY A 94 -15.41 -10.71 -4.66
CA GLY A 94 -14.87 -10.53 -6.02
C GLY A 94 -13.84 -11.57 -6.45
N ASN A 95 -13.80 -11.82 -7.76
CA ASN A 95 -12.88 -12.75 -8.42
C ASN A 95 -11.54 -12.08 -8.81
N SER A 96 -11.34 -10.81 -8.47
CA SER A 96 -10.60 -9.89 -9.35
C SER A 96 -9.08 -10.09 -9.40
N VAL A 97 -8.33 -10.19 -8.29
CA VAL A 97 -6.85 -10.14 -8.44
C VAL A 97 -6.08 -11.05 -7.50
N ILE A 98 -6.71 -11.60 -6.47
CA ILE A 98 -6.02 -12.52 -5.55
C ILE A 98 -6.50 -13.95 -5.64
N GLY A 99 -6.67 -14.40 -6.88
CA GLY A 99 -6.72 -15.83 -7.21
C GLY A 99 -5.51 -16.64 -6.70
N ASN A 100 -4.46 -15.98 -6.18
CA ASN A 100 -3.31 -16.61 -5.54
C ASN A 100 -3.19 -16.35 -4.02
N VAL A 101 -4.08 -15.61 -3.34
CA VAL A 101 -3.99 -15.48 -1.87
C VAL A 101 -4.16 -16.83 -1.18
N ASN A 102 -5.00 -17.71 -1.75
CA ASN A 102 -5.17 -19.07 -1.26
C ASN A 102 -3.90 -19.93 -1.39
N ASN A 103 -2.94 -19.53 -2.24
CA ASN A 103 -1.67 -20.24 -2.40
C ASN A 103 -0.65 -19.91 -1.29
N PHE A 104 -0.92 -18.91 -0.45
CA PHE A 104 -0.07 -18.60 0.69
C PHE A 104 -0.44 -19.48 1.88
N GLN A 105 0.51 -20.31 2.30
CA GLN A 105 0.33 -21.27 3.38
C GLN A 105 0.98 -20.81 4.68
N ASP A 106 1.97 -19.93 4.62
CA ASP A 106 2.82 -19.57 5.75
C ASP A 106 2.90 -18.06 5.92
N GLY A 107 2.45 -17.58 7.08
CA GLY A 107 2.53 -16.17 7.46
C GLY A 107 1.20 -15.64 7.96
N TYR A 108 0.89 -14.39 7.61
CA TYR A 108 -0.19 -13.64 8.23
C TYR A 108 -0.92 -12.75 7.22
N TYR A 109 -2.18 -12.43 7.48
CA TYR A 109 -2.97 -11.53 6.64
C TYR A 109 -3.89 -10.63 7.48
N SER A 110 -4.24 -9.48 6.92
CA SER A 110 -5.27 -8.60 7.43
C SER A 110 -6.16 -8.19 6.28
N ILE A 111 -7.47 -8.19 6.49
CA ILE A 111 -8.48 -7.78 5.53
C ILE A 111 -9.40 -6.74 6.18
N GLY A 112 -9.83 -5.77 5.40
CA GLY A 112 -10.86 -4.82 5.80
C GLY A 112 -11.65 -4.35 4.58
N THR A 113 -12.90 -3.97 4.78
CA THR A 113 -13.67 -3.25 3.76
C THR A 113 -13.30 -1.76 3.86
N ILE A 114 -13.18 -1.09 2.71
CA ILE A 114 -12.92 0.36 2.67
C ILE A 114 -14.24 1.13 2.84
N GLU A 115 -15.36 0.55 2.39
CA GLU A 115 -16.70 1.09 2.50
C GLU A 115 -17.70 0.05 3.02
N SER A 116 -19.00 0.39 3.04
CA SER A 116 -20.07 -0.57 3.28
C SER A 116 -20.29 -1.53 2.11
N ASP A 117 -19.69 -1.25 0.94
CA ASP A 117 -19.73 -2.16 -0.20
C ASP A 117 -18.70 -3.28 -0.02
N PRO A 118 -19.12 -4.56 0.04
CA PRO A 118 -18.19 -5.68 0.09
C PRO A 118 -17.23 -5.71 -1.11
N THR A 119 -17.58 -5.18 -2.28
CA THR A 119 -16.69 -5.21 -3.46
C THR A 119 -15.49 -4.27 -3.34
N THR A 120 -15.49 -3.39 -2.34
CA THR A 120 -14.43 -2.40 -2.09
C THR A 120 -13.67 -2.77 -0.82
N PHE A 121 -12.48 -3.36 -1.00
CA PHE A 121 -11.73 -3.99 0.09
C PHE A 121 -10.23 -3.72 0.03
N LYS A 122 -9.57 -3.96 1.16
CA LYS A 122 -8.11 -3.93 1.30
C LYS A 122 -7.61 -5.18 2.00
N ILE A 123 -6.44 -5.62 1.60
CA ILE A 123 -5.74 -6.75 2.18
C ILE A 123 -4.24 -6.49 2.23
N ALA A 124 -3.65 -6.87 3.36
CA ALA A 124 -2.22 -6.98 3.52
C ALA A 124 -1.90 -8.44 3.84
N LEU A 125 -0.96 -9.02 3.11
CA LEU A 125 -0.49 -10.38 3.33
C LEU A 125 1.01 -10.37 3.56
N TYR A 126 1.46 -11.13 4.55
CA TYR A 126 2.86 -11.37 4.83
C TYR A 126 3.16 -12.86 4.64
N ASP A 127 4.01 -13.17 3.66
CA ASP A 127 4.56 -14.50 3.43
C ASP A 127 5.86 -14.64 4.24
N SER A 128 5.82 -15.45 5.30
CA SER A 128 6.96 -15.61 6.20
C SER A 128 8.11 -16.40 5.59
N LYS A 129 7.84 -17.27 4.60
CA LYS A 129 8.88 -18.04 3.89
C LYS A 129 9.63 -17.18 2.89
N LYS A 130 8.90 -16.34 2.14
CA LYS A 130 9.48 -15.45 1.12
C LYS A 130 9.92 -14.10 1.69
N LYS A 131 9.62 -13.82 2.97
CA LYS A 131 9.83 -12.52 3.62
C LYS A 131 9.25 -11.37 2.80
N LYS A 132 8.03 -11.55 2.31
CA LYS A 132 7.37 -10.62 1.39
C LYS A 132 6.06 -10.13 1.98
N ILE A 133 5.82 -8.82 1.88
CA ILE A 133 4.52 -8.22 2.15
C ILE A 133 3.86 -7.91 0.81
N ILE A 134 2.59 -8.26 0.67
CA ILE A 134 1.74 -7.88 -0.43
C ILE A 134 0.68 -6.96 0.12
N LEU A 135 0.50 -5.80 -0.51
CA LEU A 135 -0.66 -4.96 -0.29
C LEU A 135 -1.51 -5.00 -1.53
N TYR A 136 -2.80 -5.09 -1.32
CA TYR A 136 -3.78 -4.92 -2.35
C TYR A 136 -4.97 -4.15 -1.79
N TYR A 137 -5.49 -3.22 -2.56
CA TYR A 137 -6.83 -2.72 -2.32
C TYR A 137 -7.51 -2.35 -3.63
N GLU A 138 -8.82 -2.50 -3.62
CA GLU A 138 -9.69 -2.36 -4.78
C GLU A 138 -10.89 -1.49 -4.37
N ILE A 139 -11.27 -0.59 -5.25
CA ILE A 139 -12.47 0.24 -5.16
C ILE A 139 -13.25 -0.04 -6.44
N LEU A 140 -14.51 -0.42 -6.32
CA LEU A 140 -15.43 -0.70 -7.42
C LEU A 140 -16.70 0.11 -7.26
#